data_AF-A0A1F5LAN0-F1
#
_entry.id   AF-A0A1F5LAN0-F1
#
_cell.length_a   1.000
_cell.length_b   1.000
_cell.length_c   1.000
_cell.angle_alpha   90.00
_cell.angle_beta   90.00
_cell.angle_gamma   90.00
#
_symmetry.space_group_name_H-M   'P 1'
#
loop_
_entity.id
_entity.type
_entity.pdbx_description
1 polymer ?
#
loop_
_entity_poly.entity_id
_entity_poly.type
_entity_poly.pdbx_seq_one_letter_code
_entity_poly.pdbx_strand_id
1 'polypeptide(L)'
;MFLKIAIVSTGIGEAAALRLAGHHVEVFEKSQFLSELGAALVVAPNGIRVLTALGFSCENARSKPQPCFELRDGPTFDSVASFDLTDTERRFGAPIHTMQRADLHRELHRIATMEVPGLPDIMLHLGRKLLTVEPAAGTLHLEDGSSVDADLIVGADGLHSILKPLVLEGHPQPPLKTGLSAFRFQILLRVFMMSRTMFHS
;
A
#
# COMPACT_ATOMS: atom_id res chain seq x y z
N MET A 1 -21.13 15.08 -7.55
CA MET A 1 -21.49 14.19 -8.67
C MET A 1 -20.98 12.80 -8.33
N PHE A 2 -21.84 11.78 -8.42
CA PHE A 2 -21.45 10.39 -8.18
C PHE A 2 -20.79 9.86 -9.46
N LEU A 3 -19.62 9.24 -9.34
CA LEU A 3 -18.88 8.66 -10.46
C LEU A 3 -18.80 7.15 -10.25
N LYS A 4 -18.86 6.39 -11.33
CA LYS A 4 -18.45 4.99 -11.40
C LYS A 4 -16.95 4.94 -11.68
N ILE A 5 -16.17 4.46 -10.72
CA ILE A 5 -14.72 4.46 -10.77
C ILE A 5 -14.21 3.03 -10.79
N ALA A 6 -13.43 2.69 -11.81
CA ALA A 6 -12.73 1.41 -11.90
C ALA A 6 -11.29 1.58 -11.43
N ILE A 7 -10.86 0.77 -10.46
CA ILE A 7 -9.49 0.73 -9.97
C ILE A 7 -8.86 -0.58 -10.44
N VAL A 8 -7.69 -0.48 -11.06
CA VAL A 8 -6.97 -1.64 -11.59
C VAL A 8 -5.84 -2.01 -10.64
N SER A 9 -5.88 -3.25 -10.13
CA SER A 9 -5.01 -3.89 -9.13
C SER A 9 -5.36 -3.64 -7.65
N THR A 10 -4.45 -4.00 -6.72
CA THR A 10 -4.61 -3.97 -5.25
C THR A 10 -4.60 -2.55 -4.67
N GLY A 11 -5.25 -1.60 -5.33
CA GLY A 11 -5.44 -0.21 -4.89
C GLY A 11 -6.50 -0.07 -3.81
N ILE A 12 -6.39 -0.85 -2.72
CA ILE A 12 -7.41 -0.90 -1.67
C ILE A 12 -7.47 0.40 -0.85
N GLY A 13 -6.36 1.14 -0.78
CA GLY A 13 -6.31 2.45 -0.13
C GLY A 13 -7.04 3.51 -0.95
N GLU A 14 -6.83 3.51 -2.27
CA GLU A 14 -7.53 4.35 -3.23
C GLU A 14 -9.03 4.02 -3.22
N ALA A 15 -9.38 2.73 -3.16
CA ALA A 15 -10.77 2.29 -3.06
C ALA A 15 -11.45 2.82 -1.80
N ALA A 16 -10.79 2.73 -0.64
CA ALA A 16 -11.27 3.30 0.61
C ALA A 16 -11.51 4.82 0.49
N ALA A 17 -10.54 5.56 -0.03
CA ALA A 17 -10.63 7.01 -0.18
C ALA A 17 -11.76 7.44 -1.12
N LEU A 18 -11.86 6.81 -2.30
CA LEU A 18 -12.88 7.15 -3.30
C LEU A 18 -14.28 6.75 -2.87
N ARG A 19 -14.43 5.62 -2.17
CA ARG A 19 -15.71 5.23 -1.56
C ARG A 19 -16.12 6.25 -0.50
N LEU A 20 -15.21 6.63 0.42
CA LEU A 20 -15.48 7.63 1.46
C LEU A 20 -15.79 9.02 0.88
N ALA A 21 -15.31 9.32 -0.33
CA ALA A 21 -15.70 10.52 -1.08
C ALA A 21 -17.10 10.43 -1.73
N GLY A 22 -17.76 9.28 -1.64
CA GLY A 22 -19.12 9.05 -2.11
C GLY A 22 -19.24 8.28 -3.42
N HIS A 23 -18.14 7.89 -4.07
CA HIS A 23 -18.19 7.31 -5.42
C HIS A 23 -18.54 5.81 -5.42
N HIS A 24 -19.04 5.31 -6.55
CA HIS A 24 -19.20 3.88 -6.80
C HIS A 24 -17.86 3.32 -7.27
N VAL A 25 -17.30 2.39 -6.51
CA VAL A 25 -15.94 1.89 -6.75
C VAL A 25 -15.95 0.40 -7.07
N GLU A 26 -15.40 0.05 -8.24
CA GLU A 26 -15.13 -1.32 -8.65
C GLU A 26 -13.61 -1.54 -8.72
N VAL A 27 -13.10 -2.58 -8.07
CA VAL A 27 -11.68 -2.92 -8.03
C VAL A 27 -11.45 -4.22 -8.79
N PHE A 28 -10.55 -4.21 -9.76
CA PHE A 28 -10.21 -5.36 -10.61
C PHE A 28 -8.79 -5.84 -10.31
N GLU A 29 -8.67 -7.02 -9.70
CA GLU A 29 -7.39 -7.62 -9.35
C GLU A 29 -7.20 -8.96 -10.08
N LYS A 30 -6.03 -9.14 -10.71
CA LYS A 30 -5.69 -10.35 -11.46
C LYS A 30 -5.49 -11.58 -10.55
N SER A 31 -5.04 -11.37 -9.32
CA SER A 31 -4.85 -12.42 -8.32
C SER A 31 -6.20 -12.92 -7.79
N GLN A 32 -6.27 -14.21 -7.47
CA GLN A 32 -7.41 -14.80 -6.75
C GLN A 32 -7.35 -14.54 -5.23
N PHE A 33 -6.24 -13.98 -4.75
CA PHE A 33 -6.00 -13.74 -3.33
C PHE A 33 -5.62 -12.29 -3.07
N LEU A 34 -6.20 -11.72 -2.02
CA LEU A 34 -5.79 -10.44 -1.42
C LEU A 34 -4.68 -10.66 -0.38
N SER A 35 -3.70 -11.49 -0.73
CA SER A 35 -2.59 -11.80 0.16
C SER A 35 -1.37 -10.97 -0.22
N GLU A 36 -0.96 -10.11 0.71
CA GLU A 36 0.33 -9.45 0.63
C GLU A 36 1.35 -10.22 1.47
N LEU A 37 2.27 -10.91 0.81
CA LEU A 37 3.47 -11.44 1.45
C LEU A 37 4.50 -10.32 1.47
N GLY A 38 4.88 -9.81 2.64
CA GLY A 38 5.78 -8.66 2.68
C GLY A 38 6.47 -8.45 4.02
N ALA A 39 7.58 -7.73 3.96
CA ALA A 39 8.30 -7.27 5.13
C ALA A 39 7.61 -6.07 5.78
N ALA A 40 8.18 -5.63 6.90
CA ALA A 40 7.80 -4.37 7.51
C ALA A 40 8.08 -3.19 6.57
N LEU A 41 7.23 -2.17 6.67
CA LEU A 41 7.40 -0.88 6.04
C LEU A 41 7.37 0.21 7.11
N VAL A 42 8.02 1.34 6.80
CA VAL A 42 8.00 2.55 7.62
C VAL A 42 7.07 3.55 6.93
N VAL A 43 6.06 4.03 7.64
CA VAL A 43 5.17 5.09 7.19
C VAL A 43 5.56 6.38 7.89
N ALA A 44 6.00 7.36 7.11
CA ALA A 44 6.36 8.69 7.58
C ALA A 44 5.10 9.51 7.96
N PRO A 45 5.25 10.66 8.66
CA PRO A 45 4.11 11.40 9.21
C PRO A 45 3.07 11.81 8.17
N ASN A 46 3.51 12.18 6.97
CA ASN A 46 2.63 12.52 5.86
C ASN A 46 1.70 11.36 5.47
N GLY A 47 2.21 10.12 5.44
CA GLY A 47 1.40 8.94 5.17
C GLY A 47 0.44 8.64 6.32
N ILE A 48 0.91 8.74 7.57
CA ILE A 48 0.06 8.51 8.75
C ILE A 48 -1.10 9.50 8.80
N ARG A 49 -0.88 10.80 8.54
CA ARG A 49 -1.98 11.77 8.52
C ARG A 49 -3.06 11.43 7.48
N VAL A 50 -2.66 10.99 6.28
CA VAL A 50 -3.61 10.56 5.24
C VAL A 50 -4.38 9.32 5.70
N LEU A 51 -3.69 8.32 6.25
CA LEU A 51 -4.33 7.12 6.78
C LEU A 51 -5.31 7.46 7.91
N THR A 52 -4.93 8.31 8.86
CA THR A 52 -5.79 8.77 9.94
C THR A 52 -7.05 9.47 9.42
N ALA A 53 -6.93 10.31 8.39
CA ALA A 53 -8.08 10.97 7.76
C ALA A 53 -9.05 9.97 7.10
N LEU A 54 -8.57 8.80 6.68
CA LEU A 54 -9.39 7.70 6.16
C LEU A 54 -10.00 6.82 7.27
N GLY A 55 -9.74 7.12 8.55
CA GLY A 55 -10.22 6.31 9.67
C GLY A 55 -9.35 5.08 9.96
N PHE A 56 -8.09 5.09 9.54
CA PHE A 56 -7.16 3.99 9.77
C PHE A 56 -6.76 3.84 11.23
N SER A 57 -6.90 2.62 11.77
CA SER A 57 -6.42 2.28 13.10
C SER A 57 -5.01 1.70 13.06
N CYS A 58 -4.06 2.47 13.59
CA CYS A 58 -2.69 2.02 13.82
C CYS A 58 -2.63 0.78 14.74
N GLU A 59 -3.59 0.63 15.64
CA GLU A 59 -3.71 -0.52 16.54
C GLU A 59 -4.14 -1.79 15.77
N ASN A 60 -5.19 -1.71 14.94
CA ASN A 60 -5.65 -2.83 14.11
C ASN A 60 -4.58 -3.30 13.12
N ALA A 61 -3.79 -2.35 12.61
CA ALA A 61 -2.63 -2.61 11.77
C ALA A 61 -1.40 -3.10 12.55
N ARG A 62 -1.50 -3.29 13.87
CA ARG A 62 -0.42 -3.73 14.78
C ARG A 62 0.86 -2.92 14.60
N SER A 63 0.71 -1.66 14.22
CA SER A 63 1.83 -0.77 13.97
C SER A 63 2.46 -0.34 15.28
N LYS A 64 3.74 0.03 15.22
CA LYS A 64 4.48 0.56 16.37
C LYS A 64 5.08 1.90 16.01
N PRO A 65 4.93 2.92 16.89
CA PRO A 65 5.66 4.16 16.71
C PRO A 65 7.16 3.88 16.78
N GLN A 66 7.92 4.55 15.93
CA GLN A 66 9.37 4.40 15.88
C GLN A 66 10.03 5.53 16.68
N PRO A 67 10.68 5.23 17.83
CA PRO A 67 11.23 6.27 18.69
C PRO A 67 12.56 6.83 18.17
N CYS A 68 13.30 6.04 17.39
CA CYS A 68 14.59 6.46 16.84
C CYS A 68 14.91 5.79 15.51
N PHE A 69 15.88 6.37 14.79
CA PHE A 69 16.57 5.74 13.67
C PHE A 69 18.07 5.78 13.95
N GLU A 70 18.73 4.62 13.92
CA GLU A 70 20.18 4.52 14.09
C GLU A 70 20.83 4.11 12.77
N LEU A 71 21.83 4.88 12.37
CA LEU A 71 22.76 4.52 11.31
C LEU A 71 24.02 3.97 11.96
N ARG A 72 24.40 2.75 11.60
CA ARG A 72 25.61 2.09 12.08
C ARG A 72 26.50 1.67 10.92
N ASP A 73 27.79 1.67 11.16
CA ASP A 73 28.76 1.11 10.22
C ASP A 73 28.52 -0.39 10.06
N GLY A 74 28.55 -0.91 8.85
CA GLY A 74 28.25 -2.33 8.60
C GLY A 74 29.31 -3.27 9.20
N PRO A 75 30.60 -3.08 8.87
CA PRO A 75 31.70 -3.89 9.40
C PRO A 75 31.90 -3.79 10.92
N THR A 76 31.91 -2.58 11.50
CA THR A 76 32.26 -2.40 12.92
C THR A 76 31.04 -2.31 13.84
N PHE A 77 29.86 -2.02 13.28
CA PHE A 77 28.64 -1.73 14.03
C PHE A 77 28.70 -0.48 14.91
N ASP A 78 29.74 0.34 14.73
CA ASP A 78 29.89 1.61 15.41
C ASP A 78 28.75 2.56 15.03
N SER A 79 28.32 3.37 15.99
CA SER A 79 27.29 4.37 15.77
C SER A 79 27.82 5.47 14.84
N VAL A 80 27.18 5.66 13.69
CA VAL A 80 27.47 6.74 12.75
C VAL A 80 26.55 7.94 13.04
N ALA A 81 25.26 7.69 13.22
CA ALA A 81 24.28 8.72 13.55
C ALA A 81 23.08 8.11 14.29
N SER A 82 22.44 8.93 15.13
CA SER A 82 21.17 8.59 15.78
C SER A 82 20.21 9.77 15.66
N PHE A 83 18.98 9.47 15.30
CA PHE A 83 17.92 10.45 15.11
C PHE A 83 16.79 10.13 16.08
N ASP A 84 16.49 11.09 16.96
CA ASP A 84 15.30 11.04 17.82
C ASP A 84 14.06 11.37 16.98
N LEU A 85 13.11 10.43 16.98
CA LEU A 85 11.86 10.53 16.23
C LEU A 85 10.65 10.73 17.14
N THR A 86 10.84 10.86 18.46
CA THR A 86 9.75 11.05 19.43
C THR A 86 9.01 12.38 19.24
N ASP A 87 9.69 13.43 18.77
CA ASP A 87 9.11 14.76 18.53
C ASP A 87 8.45 14.90 17.14
N THR A 88 8.38 13.81 16.35
CA THR A 88 7.84 13.86 14.98
C THR A 88 6.37 14.26 14.94
N GLU A 89 5.57 13.83 15.92
CA GLU A 89 4.16 14.20 16.01
C GLU A 89 3.98 15.71 16.20
N ARG A 90 4.69 16.31 17.14
CA ARG A 90 4.65 17.76 17.37
C ARG A 90 5.12 18.55 16.15
N ARG A 91 6.15 18.08 15.46
CA ARG A 91 6.77 18.78 14.31
C ARG A 91 5.99 18.63 13.00
N PHE A 92 5.39 17.47 12.77
CA PHE A 92 4.85 17.08 11.47
C PHE A 92 3.37 16.64 11.49
N GLY A 93 2.75 16.68 12.68
CA GLY A 93 1.34 16.37 12.90
C GLY A 93 1.01 14.87 12.97
N ALA A 94 2.01 14.00 12.98
CA ALA A 94 1.85 12.56 13.20
C ALA A 94 3.20 11.89 13.54
N PRO A 95 3.21 10.76 14.27
CA PRO A 95 4.40 9.95 14.48
C PRO A 95 4.85 9.20 13.22
N ILE A 96 6.08 8.69 13.24
CA ILE A 96 6.54 7.65 12.28
C ILE A 96 6.14 6.28 12.82
N HIS A 97 5.55 5.43 11.98
CA HIS A 97 5.19 4.06 12.35
C HIS A 97 5.90 3.03 11.51
N THR A 98 6.30 1.93 12.14
CA THR A 98 6.66 0.69 11.45
C THR A 98 5.52 -0.32 11.57
N MET A 99 5.16 -0.98 10.46
CA MET A 99 4.12 -2.00 10.44
C MET A 99 4.35 -3.04 9.35
N GLN A 100 3.71 -4.20 9.46
CA GLN A 100 3.75 -5.20 8.39
C GLN A 100 2.87 -4.76 7.22
N ARG A 101 3.36 -4.95 5.98
CA ARG A 101 2.57 -4.62 4.78
C ARG A 101 1.23 -5.32 4.74
N ALA A 102 1.18 -6.59 5.16
CA ALA A 102 -0.06 -7.35 5.26
C ALA A 102 -1.07 -6.74 6.25
N ASP A 103 -0.59 -6.12 7.33
CA ASP A 103 -1.44 -5.50 8.34
C ASP A 103 -1.97 -4.15 7.89
N LEU A 104 -1.13 -3.35 7.23
CA LEU A 104 -1.55 -2.13 6.53
C LEU A 104 -2.66 -2.44 5.53
N HIS A 105 -2.44 -3.42 4.66
CA HIS A 105 -3.40 -3.79 3.62
C HIS A 105 -4.72 -4.32 4.24
N ARG A 106 -4.65 -5.13 5.30
CA ARG A 106 -5.84 -5.65 5.98
C ARG A 106 -6.68 -4.53 6.60
N GLU A 107 -6.05 -3.55 7.24
CA GLU A 107 -6.78 -2.44 7.84
C GLU A 107 -7.36 -1.51 6.76
N LEU A 108 -6.65 -1.24 5.67
CA LEU A 108 -7.21 -0.52 4.53
C LEU A 108 -8.40 -1.25 3.89
N HIS A 109 -8.30 -2.58 3.75
CA HIS A 109 -9.42 -3.40 3.29
C HIS A 109 -10.62 -3.28 4.23
N ARG A 110 -10.40 -3.34 5.55
CA ARG A 110 -11.48 -3.15 6.53
C ARG A 110 -12.15 -1.80 6.34
N ILE A 111 -11.40 -0.71 6.15
CA ILE A 111 -11.97 0.63 5.90
C ILE A 111 -12.76 0.64 4.58
N ALA A 112 -12.22 0.01 3.53
CA ALA A 112 -12.87 -0.04 2.23
C ALA A 112 -14.19 -0.83 2.25
N THR A 113 -14.31 -1.86 3.10
CA THR A 113 -15.47 -2.77 3.12
C THR A 113 -16.36 -2.64 4.37
N MET A 114 -16.02 -1.81 5.35
CA MET A 114 -16.88 -1.61 6.52
C MET A 114 -18.17 -0.91 6.11
N GLU A 115 -19.28 -1.20 6.79
CA GLU A 115 -20.54 -0.50 6.56
C GLU A 115 -20.39 1.00 6.91
N VAL A 116 -20.80 1.87 5.99
CA VAL A 116 -20.84 3.32 6.22
C VAL A 116 -22.22 3.83 5.77
N PRO A 117 -23.03 4.41 6.68
CA PRO A 117 -24.38 4.87 6.34
C PRO A 117 -24.39 5.82 5.15
N GLY A 118 -25.23 5.52 4.16
CA GLY A 118 -25.39 6.34 2.96
C GLY A 118 -24.32 6.14 1.88
N LEU A 119 -23.37 5.22 2.06
CA LEU A 119 -22.36 4.88 1.05
C LEU A 119 -22.53 3.43 0.56
N PRO A 120 -22.47 3.19 -0.76
CA PRO A 120 -22.47 1.82 -1.30
C PRO A 120 -21.17 1.10 -0.95
N ASP A 121 -21.22 -0.23 -0.90
CA ASP A 121 -20.01 -1.05 -0.76
C ASP A 121 -19.14 -1.00 -2.01
N ILE A 122 -17.83 -1.20 -1.85
CA ILE A 122 -16.96 -1.44 -2.99
C ILE A 122 -17.29 -2.79 -3.63
N MET A 123 -17.14 -2.89 -4.94
CA MET A 123 -17.20 -4.16 -5.64
C MET A 123 -15.78 -4.64 -5.91
N LEU A 124 -15.41 -5.80 -5.36
CA LEU A 124 -14.08 -6.36 -5.49
C LEU A 124 -14.09 -7.59 -6.39
N HIS A 125 -13.46 -7.46 -7.55
CA HIS A 125 -13.39 -8.48 -8.59
C HIS A 125 -12.00 -9.13 -8.62
N LEU A 126 -11.86 -10.26 -7.91
CA LEU A 126 -10.64 -11.06 -7.91
C LEU A 126 -10.58 -12.00 -9.12
N GLY A 127 -9.38 -12.40 -9.50
CA GLY A 127 -9.15 -13.22 -10.69
C GLY A 127 -9.54 -12.53 -11.99
N ARG A 128 -9.68 -11.20 -11.99
CA ARG A 128 -10.06 -10.40 -13.15
C ARG A 128 -8.86 -9.63 -13.65
N LYS A 129 -8.17 -10.22 -14.63
CA LYS A 129 -7.02 -9.60 -15.26
C LYS A 129 -7.49 -8.64 -16.35
N LEU A 130 -7.03 -7.40 -16.25
CA LEU A 130 -7.17 -6.41 -17.31
C LEU A 130 -6.24 -6.73 -18.49
N LEU A 131 -6.75 -6.62 -19.72
CA LEU A 131 -5.96 -6.71 -20.94
C LEU A 131 -5.60 -5.33 -21.49
N THR A 132 -6.59 -4.45 -21.61
CA THR A 132 -6.44 -3.09 -22.13
C THR A 132 -7.60 -2.23 -21.67
N VAL A 133 -7.49 -0.92 -21.90
CA VAL A 133 -8.59 0.03 -21.73
C VAL A 133 -8.73 0.87 -22.99
N GLU A 134 -9.92 1.40 -23.21
CA GLU A 134 -10.23 2.43 -24.20
C GLU A 134 -10.48 3.75 -23.45
N PRO A 135 -9.45 4.59 -23.21
CA PRO A 135 -9.57 5.74 -22.31
C PRO A 135 -10.62 6.77 -22.75
N ALA A 136 -10.79 6.96 -24.07
CA ALA A 136 -11.76 7.89 -24.63
C ALA A 136 -13.22 7.43 -24.42
N ALA A 137 -13.44 6.12 -24.35
CA ALA A 137 -14.75 5.52 -24.08
C ALA A 137 -15.00 5.27 -22.58
N GLY A 138 -13.95 5.20 -21.76
CA GLY A 138 -14.04 4.84 -20.36
C GLY A 138 -14.21 3.33 -20.13
N THR A 139 -13.85 2.50 -21.11
CA THR A 139 -14.11 1.06 -21.08
C THR A 139 -12.86 0.25 -20.75
N LEU A 140 -13.00 -0.75 -19.89
CA LEU A 140 -11.99 -1.75 -19.54
C LEU A 140 -12.31 -3.06 -20.26
N HIS A 141 -11.29 -3.71 -20.82
CA HIS A 141 -11.42 -5.04 -21.44
C HIS A 141 -10.65 -6.08 -20.62
N LEU A 142 -11.35 -7.11 -20.18
CA LEU A 142 -10.82 -8.17 -19.31
C LEU A 142 -10.42 -9.41 -20.12
N GLU A 143 -9.57 -10.25 -19.51
CA GLU A 143 -9.03 -11.46 -20.15
C GLU A 143 -10.10 -12.51 -20.50
N ASP A 144 -11.24 -12.50 -19.80
CA ASP A 144 -12.37 -13.38 -20.06
C ASP A 144 -13.28 -12.90 -21.21
N GLY A 145 -12.91 -11.79 -21.87
CA GLY A 145 -13.67 -11.18 -22.96
C GLY A 145 -14.79 -10.24 -22.49
N SER A 146 -15.03 -10.11 -21.18
CA SER A 146 -15.97 -9.13 -20.66
C SER A 146 -15.42 -7.71 -20.72
N SER A 147 -16.32 -6.73 -20.74
CA SER A 147 -15.97 -5.30 -20.74
C SER A 147 -16.76 -4.56 -19.67
N VAL A 148 -16.15 -3.52 -19.09
CA VAL A 148 -16.75 -2.71 -18.02
C VAL A 148 -16.55 -1.23 -18.32
N ASP A 149 -17.64 -0.47 -18.32
CA ASP A 149 -17.59 0.99 -18.48
C ASP A 149 -17.41 1.67 -17.12
N ALA A 150 -16.67 2.78 -17.09
CA ALA A 150 -16.43 3.63 -15.93
C ALA A 150 -16.26 5.10 -16.34
N ASP A 151 -16.65 6.03 -15.46
CA ASP A 151 -16.43 7.46 -15.65
C ASP A 151 -14.96 7.85 -15.41
N LEU A 152 -14.26 7.06 -14.58
CA LEU A 152 -12.85 7.24 -14.27
C LEU A 152 -12.17 5.87 -14.11
N ILE A 153 -10.98 5.73 -14.70
CA ILE A 153 -10.12 4.56 -14.55
C ILE A 153 -8.88 4.98 -13.76
N VAL A 154 -8.62 4.33 -12.63
CA VAL A 154 -7.44 4.55 -11.79
C VAL A 154 -6.47 3.38 -11.99
N GLY A 155 -5.32 3.68 -12.59
CA GLY A 155 -4.23 2.71 -12.72
C GLY A 155 -3.38 2.62 -11.47
N ALA A 156 -3.63 1.60 -10.64
CA ALA A 156 -2.86 1.28 -9.43
C ALA A 156 -2.04 -0.02 -9.60
N ASP A 157 -1.67 -0.37 -10.84
CA ASP A 157 -1.07 -1.64 -11.26
C ASP A 157 0.48 -1.69 -11.14
N GLY A 158 1.04 -0.78 -10.35
CA GLY A 158 2.42 -0.85 -9.86
C GLY A 158 3.52 -0.64 -10.91
N LEU A 159 4.72 -1.15 -10.63
CA LEU A 159 5.91 -0.91 -11.45
C LEU A 159 5.73 -1.37 -12.91
N HIS A 160 5.10 -2.53 -13.08
CA HIS A 160 4.85 -3.19 -14.37
C HIS A 160 3.49 -2.80 -14.98
N SER A 161 3.02 -1.60 -14.66
CA SER A 161 1.74 -1.08 -15.12
C SER A 161 1.57 -1.20 -16.65
N ILE A 162 0.44 -1.77 -17.07
CA ILE A 162 0.00 -1.84 -18.46
C ILE A 162 -0.78 -0.58 -18.88
N LEU A 163 -1.22 0.22 -17.90
CA LEU A 163 -1.92 1.48 -18.11
C LEU A 163 -0.98 2.66 -18.33
N LYS A 164 0.22 2.60 -17.74
CA LYS A 164 1.25 3.64 -17.88
C LYS A 164 1.59 4.03 -19.33
N PRO A 165 1.74 3.10 -20.29
CA PRO A 165 1.96 3.46 -21.69
C PRO A 165 0.80 4.25 -22.30
N LEU A 166 -0.44 4.04 -21.86
CA LEU A 166 -1.62 4.74 -22.41
C LEU A 166 -1.65 6.22 -22.01
N VAL A 167 -1.14 6.53 -20.81
CA VAL A 167 -1.02 7.91 -20.33
C VAL A 167 0.20 8.61 -20.94
N LEU A 168 1.27 7.86 -21.22
CA LEU A 168 2.52 8.38 -21.77
C LEU A 168 2.61 8.23 -23.30
N GLU A 169 1.48 8.07 -23.99
CA GLU A 169 1.39 7.98 -25.45
C GLU A 169 2.33 6.93 -26.07
N GLY A 170 2.49 5.79 -25.40
CA GLY A 170 3.34 4.69 -25.84
C GLY A 170 4.84 4.88 -25.56
N HIS A 171 5.22 5.91 -24.81
CA HIS A 171 6.61 6.23 -24.50
C HIS A 171 6.98 6.06 -23.01
N PRO A 172 6.66 4.93 -22.34
CA PRO A 172 7.09 4.70 -20.97
C PRO A 172 8.61 4.47 -20.94
N GLN A 173 9.32 5.23 -20.11
CA GLN A 173 10.71 4.92 -19.82
C GLN A 173 10.78 3.64 -18.97
N PRO A 174 11.65 2.68 -19.32
CA PRO A 174 11.80 1.48 -18.53
C PRO A 174 12.36 1.81 -17.14
N PRO A 175 12.05 1.01 -16.10
CA PRO A 175 12.65 1.19 -14.79
C PRO A 175 14.19 1.15 -14.87
N LEU A 176 14.85 2.15 -14.28
CA LEU A 176 16.31 2.17 -14.19
C LEU A 176 16.78 1.16 -13.16
N LYS A 177 17.69 0.28 -13.56
CA LYS A 177 18.34 -0.67 -12.65
C LYS A 177 19.36 0.06 -11.79
N THR A 178 19.25 -0.07 -10.47
CA THR A 178 20.18 0.56 -9.52
C THR A 178 21.48 -0.22 -9.32
N GLY A 179 21.53 -1.47 -9.78
CA GLY A 179 22.64 -2.39 -9.46
C GLY A 179 22.62 -2.91 -8.01
N LEU A 180 21.60 -2.55 -7.23
CA LEU A 180 21.44 -2.94 -5.83
C LEU A 180 20.25 -3.88 -5.67
N SER A 181 20.39 -4.84 -4.76
CA SER A 181 19.34 -5.78 -4.35
C SER A 181 19.06 -5.64 -2.86
N ALA A 182 17.78 -5.76 -2.47
CA ALA A 182 17.38 -5.73 -1.08
C ALA A 182 16.87 -7.12 -0.66
N PHE A 183 17.60 -7.77 0.24
CA PHE A 183 17.13 -9.00 0.90
C PHE A 183 16.20 -8.63 2.05
N ARG A 184 15.07 -9.34 2.17
CA ARG A 184 14.08 -9.08 3.21
C ARG A 184 13.59 -10.40 3.77
N PHE A 185 13.52 -10.48 5.09
CA PHE A 185 13.02 -11.63 5.82
C PHE A 185 12.48 -11.18 7.18
N GLN A 186 11.68 -12.02 7.80
CA GLN A 186 11.17 -11.81 9.15
C GLN A 186 11.84 -12.82 10.08
N ILE A 187 12.32 -12.36 11.22
CA ILE A 187 12.80 -13.23 12.29
C ILE A 187 11.79 -13.18 13.43
N LEU A 188 11.42 -14.34 13.95
CA LEU A 188 10.60 -14.40 15.15
C LEU A 188 11.37 -13.79 16.32
N LEU A 189 10.77 -12.79 16.98
CA LEU A 189 11.43 -12.07 18.07
C LEU A 189 11.93 -13.02 19.18
N ARG A 190 11.17 -14.07 19.50
CA ARG A 190 11.59 -15.10 20.48
C ARG A 190 12.92 -15.76 20.10
N VAL A 191 13.12 -16.06 18.82
CA VAL A 191 14.36 -16.68 18.32
C VAL A 191 15.53 -15.70 18.44
N PHE A 192 15.30 -14.44 18.11
CA PHE A 192 16.31 -13.38 18.23
C PHE A 192 16.67 -13.05 19.68
N MET A 193 15.71 -13.10 20.61
CA MET A 193 15.98 -12.85 22.02
C MET A 193 16.72 -14.01 22.70
N MET A 194 16.44 -15.26 22.34
CA MET A 194 17.12 -16.44 22.89
C MET A 194 18.61 -16.50 22.56
N SER A 195 19.03 -15.95 21.42
CA SER A 195 20.46 -15.90 21.07
C SER A 195 21.25 -14.87 21.88
N ARG A 196 20.62 -13.81 22.41
CA ARG A 196 21.30 -12.83 23.27
C ARG A 196 21.76 -13.40 24.61
N THR A 197 21.07 -14.41 25.13
CA THR A 197 21.45 -15.12 26.36
C THR A 197 22.70 -16.01 26.21
N MET A 198 23.16 -16.31 24.98
CA MET A 198 24.37 -17.13 24.75
C MET A 198 25.68 -16.32 24.64
N PHE A 199 25.62 -14.99 24.55
CA PHE A 199 26.81 -14.14 24.37
C PHE A 199 27.23 -13.35 25.62
N HIS A 200 26.70 -13.69 26.80
CA HIS A 200 27.04 -13.08 28.09
C HIS A 200 27.60 -14.08 29.11
N SER A 201 28.27 -15.15 28.65
CA SER A 201 29.01 -16.09 29.49
C SER A 201 30.48 -16.13 29.11
#